data_AF-A0A9P8TMA5-F1
#
_entry.id   AF-A0A9P8TMA5-F1
#
_cell.length_a   1.000
_cell.length_b   1.000
_cell.length_c   1.000
_cell.angle_alpha   90.00
_cell.angle_beta   90.00
_cell.angle_gamma   90.00
#
_symmetry.space_group_name_H-M   'P 1'
#
loop_
_entity.id
_entity.type
_entity.pdbx_description
1 polymer ?
#
loop_
_entity_poly.entity_id
_entity_poly.type
_entity_poly.pdbx_seq_one_letter_code
_entity_poly.pdbx_strand_id
1 'polypeptide(L)'
;MKVAATNPIMSPITPPPTARITVSLIGLESIVVNREEPLGFNVFVSDDDINLTRRDIITLSNTNHSFREFLYPYIFNEISLTWSMIDKIDEFQFKDFVESIAIVENNSEKEWGFRFEKFFNEFVNLKEIRLVLTQSSTPLKYNKLFDDRSKPLEKLTLQTKTNENSMFGMDHLNLIPNGIKELVLEGFTIQFDREEVHNFECLRKLTIIDCYWNYPFEFESFDNGVLESLVVIYYHQFVLSERFKEFTNNFHRSFRSLKFLKLVNNTEYKVNLPKSMVLDLKRLETVELENITCNA
;
A
#
# COMPACT_ATOMS: atom_id res chain seq x y z
N MET A 1 39.69 43.84 -0.84
CA MET A 1 38.62 43.59 0.14
C MET A 1 37.46 42.95 -0.63
N LYS A 2 37.34 41.61 -0.62
CA LYS A 2 36.30 40.86 -1.34
C LYS A 2 35.26 40.42 -0.32
N VAL A 3 34.01 40.84 -0.50
CA VAL A 3 32.86 40.40 0.32
C VAL A 3 32.28 39.17 -0.37
N ALA A 4 32.33 38.03 0.32
CA ALA A 4 31.69 36.79 -0.10
C ALA A 4 30.22 36.81 0.33
N ALA A 5 29.31 36.61 -0.63
CA ALA A 5 27.90 36.39 -0.34
C ALA A 5 27.69 34.91 0.00
N THR A 6 27.37 34.63 1.25
CA THR A 6 26.93 33.32 1.74
C THR A 6 25.45 33.14 1.44
N ASN A 7 25.10 32.13 0.63
CA ASN A 7 23.71 31.71 0.44
C ASN A 7 23.17 31.03 1.71
N PRO A 8 21.89 31.24 2.05
CA PRO A 8 21.29 30.61 3.21
C PRO A 8 21.07 29.12 2.97
N ILE A 9 21.55 28.30 3.91
CA ILE A 9 21.31 26.86 3.97
C ILE A 9 19.83 26.67 4.36
N MET A 10 19.02 26.15 3.43
CA MET A 10 17.65 25.71 3.73
C MET A 10 17.71 24.41 4.52
N SER A 11 17.17 24.43 5.74
CA SER A 11 16.97 23.25 6.57
C SER A 11 15.92 22.32 5.93
N PRO A 12 16.10 20.99 6.01
CA PRO A 12 15.13 20.04 5.48
C PRO A 12 13.81 20.12 6.26
N ILE A 13 12.71 20.21 5.52
CA ILE A 13 11.35 20.18 6.05
C ILE A 13 11.08 18.75 6.53
N THR A 14 11.02 18.54 7.84
CA THR A 14 10.59 17.27 8.42
C THR A 14 9.09 17.07 8.19
N PRO A 15 8.64 15.90 7.69
CA PRO A 15 7.23 15.59 7.56
C PRO A 15 6.54 15.53 8.94
N PRO A 16 5.22 15.80 9.01
CA PRO A 16 4.48 15.77 10.27
C PRO A 16 4.47 14.36 10.88
N PRO A 17 4.51 14.23 12.21
CA PRO A 17 4.51 12.94 12.87
C PRO A 17 3.17 12.22 12.65
N THR A 18 3.20 11.12 11.91
CA THR A 18 2.08 10.18 11.84
C THR A 18 2.01 9.44 13.17
N ALA A 19 0.93 9.62 13.92
CA ALA A 19 0.68 8.87 15.15
C ALA A 19 0.54 7.38 14.79
N ARG A 20 1.56 6.58 15.11
CA ARG A 20 1.53 5.12 14.99
C ARG A 20 1.21 4.53 16.36
N ILE A 21 0.10 3.81 16.48
CA ILE A 21 -0.20 3.01 17.67
C ILE A 21 0.34 1.61 17.41
N THR A 22 1.46 1.29 18.06
CA THR A 22 2.00 -0.07 18.11
C THR A 22 1.27 -0.82 19.22
N VAL A 23 0.45 -1.80 18.87
CA VAL A 23 -0.17 -2.68 19.88
C VAL A 23 0.89 -3.70 20.28
N SER A 24 1.38 -3.56 21.52
CA SER A 24 2.26 -4.53 22.16
C SER A 24 1.45 -5.77 22.57
N LEU A 25 1.95 -6.96 22.24
CA LEU A 25 1.38 -8.26 22.61
C LEU A 25 1.53 -8.62 24.11
N ILE A 26 1.87 -7.66 24.97
CA ILE A 26 2.13 -7.92 26.39
C ILE A 26 1.22 -7.01 27.24
N GLY A 27 0.21 -7.63 27.86
CA GLY A 27 -0.46 -7.09 29.03
C GLY A 27 -1.95 -6.78 28.88
N LEU A 28 -2.80 -7.81 28.77
CA LEU A 28 -4.22 -7.71 29.13
C LEU A 28 -4.51 -8.69 30.27
N GLU A 29 -3.88 -8.49 31.43
CA GLU A 29 -4.28 -9.18 32.65
C GLU A 29 -4.48 -8.20 33.80
N SER A 30 -5.64 -8.34 34.45
CA SER A 30 -6.06 -7.80 35.74
C SER A 30 -6.53 -6.33 35.82
N ILE A 31 -7.84 -6.13 35.61
CA ILE A 31 -8.61 -5.21 36.44
C ILE A 31 -9.92 -5.91 36.84
N VAL A 32 -10.04 -6.19 38.14
CA VAL A 32 -11.28 -6.65 38.78
C VAL A 32 -12.15 -5.42 39.01
N VAL A 33 -13.34 -5.38 38.39
CA VAL A 33 -14.42 -4.48 38.81
C VAL A 33 -15.67 -5.32 39.02
N ASN A 34 -16.22 -5.21 40.22
CA ASN A 34 -17.41 -5.94 40.68
C ASN A 34 -18.67 -5.56 39.87
N ARG A 35 -19.53 -6.57 39.70
CA ARG A 35 -20.86 -6.56 39.07
C ARG A 35 -21.82 -5.52 39.65
N GLU A 36 -22.68 -4.96 38.80
CA GLU A 36 -24.16 -4.88 38.99
C GLU A 36 -24.86 -4.93 37.59
N GLU A 37 -26.14 -5.33 37.60
CA GLU A 37 -27.00 -5.93 36.55
C GLU A 37 -27.40 -5.06 35.30
N PRO A 38 -28.02 -5.66 34.25
CA PRO A 38 -28.14 -5.04 32.93
C PRO A 38 -29.40 -4.17 32.80
N LEU A 39 -29.20 -2.88 32.53
CA LEU A 39 -30.27 -2.03 32.00
C LEU A 39 -30.27 -2.15 30.47
N GLY A 40 -31.34 -2.72 29.94
CA GLY A 40 -31.61 -2.77 28.50
C GLY A 40 -31.75 -1.36 27.94
N PHE A 41 -30.74 -0.90 27.21
CA PHE A 41 -30.84 0.29 26.38
C PHE A 41 -31.13 -0.14 24.94
N ASN A 42 -32.39 0.00 24.53
CA ASN A 42 -32.75 0.08 23.12
C ASN A 42 -32.29 1.46 22.62
N VAL A 43 -31.07 1.53 22.11
CA VAL A 43 -30.60 2.70 21.36
C VAL A 43 -31.10 2.54 19.94
N PHE A 44 -32.18 3.25 19.61
CA PHE A 44 -32.54 3.51 18.21
C PHE A 44 -31.50 4.48 17.66
N VAL A 45 -30.59 3.99 16.83
CA VAL A 45 -29.75 4.87 16.02
C VAL A 45 -30.49 5.08 14.70
N SER A 46 -30.72 6.35 14.35
CA SER A 46 -31.14 6.77 13.02
C SER A 46 -30.12 6.34 11.96
N ASP A 47 -30.61 5.98 10.77
CA ASP A 47 -29.85 5.57 9.57
C ASP A 47 -28.95 6.67 8.96
N ASP A 48 -28.39 7.57 9.78
CA ASP A 48 -27.28 8.41 9.37
C ASP A 48 -26.00 7.64 9.67
N ASP A 49 -25.33 7.14 8.62
CA ASP A 49 -24.10 6.34 8.64
C ASP A 49 -23.19 6.64 9.85
N ILE A 50 -23.29 5.82 10.90
CA ILE A 50 -22.34 5.89 12.01
C ILE A 50 -20.99 5.39 11.48
N ASN A 51 -20.18 6.33 11.01
CA ASN A 51 -18.78 6.07 10.68
C ASN A 51 -17.95 6.04 11.97
N LEU A 52 -17.96 4.89 12.66
CA LEU A 52 -17.06 4.65 13.80
C LEU A 52 -15.62 4.59 13.31
N THR A 53 -14.74 5.40 13.89
CA THR A 53 -13.31 5.28 13.61
C THR A 53 -12.73 4.04 14.29
N ARG A 54 -11.56 3.56 13.84
CA ARG A 54 -10.85 2.46 14.51
C ARG A 54 -10.59 2.74 16.00
N ARG A 55 -10.35 4.02 16.35
CA ARG A 55 -10.19 4.44 17.74
C ARG A 55 -11.48 4.27 18.53
N ASP A 56 -12.63 4.57 17.93
CA ASP A 56 -13.93 4.42 18.58
C ASP A 56 -14.25 2.95 18.80
N ILE A 57 -13.98 2.09 17.82
CA ILE A 57 -14.14 0.63 17.93
C ILE A 57 -13.32 0.06 19.10
N ILE A 58 -12.04 0.45 19.20
CA ILE A 58 -11.15 0.02 20.30
C ILE A 58 -11.65 0.58 21.65
N THR A 59 -12.12 1.83 21.66
CA THR A 59 -12.64 2.43 22.90
C THR A 59 -13.90 1.70 23.37
N LEU A 60 -14.81 1.41 22.44
CA LEU A 60 -16.05 0.68 22.71
C LEU A 60 -15.79 -0.74 23.21
N SER A 61 -14.82 -1.45 22.63
CA SER A 61 -14.45 -2.81 23.07
C SER A 61 -13.84 -2.87 24.47
N ASN A 62 -13.38 -1.74 25.00
CA ASN A 62 -12.89 -1.65 26.37
C ASN A 62 -14.00 -1.40 27.40
N THR A 63 -15.20 -0.99 26.96
CA THR A 63 -16.31 -0.66 27.88
C THR A 63 -17.02 -1.89 28.43
N ASN A 64 -17.11 -2.98 27.65
CA ASN A 64 -17.87 -4.17 28.01
C ASN A 64 -17.29 -5.42 27.33
N HIS A 65 -17.29 -6.55 28.03
CA HIS A 65 -16.87 -7.85 27.49
C HIS A 65 -17.68 -8.27 26.24
N SER A 66 -19.00 -8.13 26.26
CA SER A 66 -19.86 -8.49 25.13
C SER A 66 -19.57 -7.64 23.90
N PHE A 67 -19.33 -6.32 24.08
CA PHE A 67 -18.88 -5.47 22.98
C PHE A 67 -17.49 -5.87 22.50
N ARG A 68 -16.60 -6.26 23.40
CA ARG A 68 -15.26 -6.72 23.04
C ARG A 68 -15.31 -7.93 22.10
N GLU A 69 -16.06 -8.96 22.48
CA GLU A 69 -16.20 -10.17 21.67
C GLU A 69 -16.85 -9.88 20.32
N PHE A 70 -17.91 -9.07 20.32
CA PHE A 70 -18.57 -8.63 19.09
C PHE A 70 -17.63 -7.85 18.16
N LEU A 71 -16.73 -7.03 18.71
CA LEU A 71 -15.86 -6.16 17.95
C LEU A 71 -14.53 -6.80 17.53
N TYR A 72 -14.20 -8.01 17.98
CA TYR A 72 -12.95 -8.70 17.60
C TYR A 72 -12.71 -8.76 16.09
N PRO A 73 -13.69 -9.10 15.23
CA PRO A 73 -13.48 -9.11 13.79
C PRO A 73 -13.02 -7.76 13.24
N TYR A 74 -13.54 -6.66 13.80
CA TYR A 74 -13.22 -5.30 13.36
C TYR A 74 -11.91 -4.76 13.94
N ILE A 75 -11.51 -5.26 15.11
CA ILE A 75 -10.26 -4.86 15.78
C ILE A 75 -9.07 -5.59 15.16
N PHE A 76 -9.23 -6.89 14.88
CA PHE A 76 -8.15 -7.77 14.43
C PHE A 76 -8.14 -7.99 12.92
N ASN A 77 -9.02 -7.33 12.14
CA ASN A 77 -9.00 -7.40 10.68
C ASN A 77 -7.66 -6.97 10.07
N GLU A 78 -7.02 -5.96 10.64
CA GLU A 78 -5.72 -5.46 10.24
C GLU A 78 -4.80 -5.50 11.45
N ILE A 79 -3.65 -6.17 11.31
CA ILE A 79 -2.63 -6.23 12.34
C ILE A 79 -1.30 -5.69 11.80
N SER A 80 -0.54 -5.04 12.69
CA SER A 80 0.81 -4.59 12.40
C SER A 80 1.80 -5.41 13.22
N LEU A 81 2.81 -5.95 12.56
CA LEU A 81 3.81 -6.83 13.16
C LEU A 81 5.21 -6.24 12.99
N THR A 82 6.04 -6.44 14.01
CA THR A 82 7.50 -6.34 13.87
C THR A 82 8.06 -7.71 13.52
N TRP A 83 9.30 -7.75 13.04
CA TRP A 83 9.90 -9.03 12.71
C TRP A 83 10.10 -9.96 13.92
N SER A 84 10.22 -9.41 15.13
CA SER A 84 10.27 -10.20 16.38
C SER A 84 8.93 -10.84 16.77
N MET A 85 7.82 -10.23 16.36
CA MET A 85 6.47 -10.74 16.67
C MET A 85 6.09 -11.92 15.77
N ILE A 86 6.63 -11.95 14.55
CA ILE A 86 6.40 -13.03 13.58
C ILE A 86 6.89 -14.39 14.12
N ASP A 87 7.96 -14.39 14.91
CA ASP A 87 8.49 -15.61 15.55
C ASP A 87 7.48 -16.22 16.53
N LYS A 88 6.54 -15.42 17.06
CA LYS A 88 5.50 -15.83 18.03
C LYS A 88 4.10 -15.87 17.42
N ILE A 89 4.00 -15.84 16.11
CA ILE A 89 2.71 -15.74 15.42
C ILE A 89 1.80 -16.93 15.72
N ASP A 90 2.40 -18.09 16.04
CA ASP A 90 1.68 -19.32 16.35
C ASP A 90 0.87 -19.18 17.65
N GLU A 91 1.29 -18.30 18.56
CA GLU A 91 0.62 -17.99 19.84
C GLU A 91 -0.54 -16.98 19.69
N PHE A 92 -0.71 -16.38 18.51
CA PHE A 92 -1.77 -15.39 18.28
C PHE A 92 -3.16 -16.05 18.22
N GLN A 93 -4.08 -15.62 19.09
CA GLN A 93 -5.38 -16.30 19.25
C GLN A 93 -6.45 -15.86 18.24
N PHE A 94 -6.27 -14.70 17.59
CA PHE A 94 -7.30 -14.05 16.75
C PHE A 94 -7.01 -14.17 15.25
N LYS A 95 -6.26 -15.20 14.84
CA LYS A 95 -5.81 -15.39 13.45
C LYS A 95 -6.97 -15.43 12.45
N ASP A 96 -8.09 -16.03 12.84
CA ASP A 96 -9.27 -16.19 11.98
C ASP A 96 -9.92 -14.85 11.59
N PHE A 97 -9.65 -13.77 12.32
CA PHE A 97 -10.18 -12.45 11.99
C PHE A 97 -9.28 -11.63 11.08
N VAL A 98 -8.02 -12.05 10.89
CA VAL A 98 -7.02 -11.25 10.18
C VAL A 98 -7.21 -11.34 8.68
N GLU A 99 -7.44 -10.19 8.07
CA GLU A 99 -7.53 -10.03 6.61
C GLU A 99 -6.34 -9.23 6.04
N SER A 100 -5.67 -8.42 6.86
CA SER A 100 -4.56 -7.55 6.45
C SER A 100 -3.40 -7.61 7.44
N ILE A 101 -2.19 -7.82 6.93
CA ILE A 101 -0.97 -7.84 7.74
C ILE A 101 -0.01 -6.77 7.23
N ALA A 102 0.47 -5.91 8.13
CA ALA A 102 1.52 -4.96 7.85
C ALA A 102 2.81 -5.29 8.64
N ILE A 103 3.91 -5.54 7.94
CA ILE A 103 5.25 -5.58 8.55
C ILE A 103 5.83 -4.17 8.50
N VAL A 104 5.88 -3.50 9.65
CA VAL A 104 6.17 -2.05 9.75
C VAL A 104 7.65 -1.71 9.94
N GLU A 105 8.47 -2.71 10.19
CA GLU A 105 9.91 -2.60 10.40
C GLU A 105 10.65 -3.20 9.21
N ASN A 106 11.75 -2.59 8.82
CA ASN A 106 12.66 -3.09 7.80
C ASN A 106 13.80 -3.86 8.49
N ASN A 107 14.09 -5.08 8.05
CA ASN A 107 15.15 -5.91 8.59
C ASN A 107 15.65 -6.86 7.50
N SER A 108 16.75 -6.49 6.84
CA SER A 108 17.27 -7.25 5.71
C SER A 108 17.55 -8.71 6.04
N GLU A 109 18.13 -9.01 7.21
CA GLU A 109 18.45 -10.39 7.60
C GLU A 109 17.19 -11.27 7.66
N LYS A 110 16.14 -10.75 8.30
CA LYS A 110 14.87 -11.46 8.43
C LYS A 110 14.06 -11.48 7.14
N GLU A 111 14.12 -10.42 6.32
CA GLU A 111 13.49 -10.37 5.00
C GLU A 111 13.91 -11.55 4.11
N TRP A 112 15.21 -11.86 4.07
CA TRP A 112 15.74 -12.96 3.26
C TRP A 112 15.42 -14.35 3.81
N GLY A 113 15.35 -14.50 5.13
CA GLY A 113 15.09 -15.79 5.78
C GLY A 113 13.60 -16.12 5.95
N PHE A 114 12.70 -15.16 5.76
CA PHE A 114 11.30 -15.31 6.13
C PHE A 114 10.47 -16.07 5.09
N ARG A 115 9.80 -17.13 5.54
CA ARG A 115 8.89 -17.93 4.72
C ARG A 115 7.46 -17.37 4.79
N PHE A 116 7.09 -16.58 3.78
CA PHE A 116 5.76 -15.96 3.71
C PHE A 116 4.59 -16.94 3.65
N GLU A 117 4.82 -18.19 3.21
CA GLU A 117 3.85 -19.29 3.32
C GLU A 117 3.27 -19.43 4.73
N LYS A 118 4.07 -19.10 5.77
CA LYS A 118 3.59 -19.13 7.15
C LYS A 118 2.37 -18.24 7.36
N PHE A 119 2.28 -17.08 6.71
CA PHE A 119 1.12 -16.21 6.85
C PHE A 119 -0.14 -16.84 6.24
N PHE A 120 -0.03 -17.46 5.07
CA PHE A 120 -1.18 -18.08 4.42
C PHE A 120 -1.67 -19.34 5.13
N ASN A 121 -0.76 -20.03 5.83
CA ASN A 121 -1.11 -21.19 6.65
C ASN A 121 -1.78 -20.77 7.98
N GLU A 122 -1.29 -19.71 8.61
CA GLU A 122 -1.78 -19.27 9.92
C GLU A 122 -3.03 -18.37 9.83
N PHE A 123 -3.14 -17.53 8.79
CA PHE A 123 -4.23 -16.57 8.64
C PHE A 123 -5.13 -16.93 7.47
N VAL A 124 -6.14 -17.74 7.76
CA VAL A 124 -7.04 -18.30 6.74
C VAL A 124 -7.83 -17.26 5.96
N ASN A 125 -7.96 -16.03 6.44
CA ASN A 125 -8.72 -14.95 5.80
C ASN A 125 -7.85 -13.83 5.24
N LEU A 126 -6.52 -14.03 5.18
CA LEU A 126 -5.58 -13.04 4.69
C LEU A 126 -5.82 -12.69 3.21
N LYS A 127 -5.96 -11.40 2.94
CA LYS A 127 -6.20 -10.81 1.61
C LYS A 127 -5.20 -9.70 1.27
N GLU A 128 -4.66 -9.02 2.28
CA GLU A 128 -3.70 -7.92 2.11
C GLU A 128 -2.40 -8.18 2.87
N ILE A 129 -1.28 -7.91 2.19
CA ILE A 129 0.04 -7.85 2.83
C ILE A 129 0.67 -6.49 2.50
N ARG A 130 1.19 -5.83 3.54
CA ARG A 130 1.98 -4.61 3.45
C ARG A 130 3.37 -4.85 4.02
N LEU A 131 4.40 -4.60 3.21
CA LEU A 131 5.79 -4.81 3.58
C LEU A 131 6.59 -3.52 3.44
N VAL A 132 7.35 -3.20 4.48
CA VAL A 132 8.41 -2.20 4.43
C VAL A 132 9.74 -2.92 4.28
N LEU A 133 10.28 -2.92 3.07
CA LEU A 133 11.54 -3.58 2.72
C LEU A 133 12.74 -2.66 2.95
N THR A 134 13.89 -3.26 3.25
CA THR A 134 15.13 -2.51 3.46
C THR A 134 15.71 -2.01 2.13
N GLN A 135 15.63 -2.82 1.07
CA GLN A 135 16.19 -2.54 -0.24
C GLN A 135 15.22 -2.98 -1.36
N SER A 136 15.62 -3.93 -2.20
CA SER A 136 14.82 -4.44 -3.31
C SER A 136 13.74 -5.41 -2.86
N SER A 137 12.77 -5.69 -3.75
CA SER A 137 11.78 -6.74 -3.55
C SER A 137 12.31 -8.15 -3.86
N THR A 138 13.61 -8.31 -4.08
CA THR A 138 14.27 -9.59 -4.38
C THR A 138 14.00 -10.70 -3.35
N PRO A 139 13.86 -10.45 -2.04
CA PRO A 139 13.46 -11.50 -1.10
C PRO A 139 12.14 -12.18 -1.48
N LEU A 140 11.22 -11.48 -2.17
CA LEU A 140 9.98 -12.06 -2.67
C LEU A 140 10.23 -13.11 -3.76
N LYS A 141 11.29 -12.98 -4.56
CA LYS A 141 11.64 -13.91 -5.65
C LYS A 141 12.05 -15.29 -5.15
N TYR A 142 12.81 -15.31 -4.05
CA TYR A 142 13.45 -16.53 -3.54
C TYR A 142 12.65 -17.24 -2.45
N ASN A 143 11.75 -16.51 -1.80
CA ASN A 143 10.76 -17.14 -0.95
C ASN A 143 9.65 -17.65 -1.87
N LYS A 144 9.45 -18.97 -1.90
CA LYS A 144 8.18 -19.49 -2.41
C LYS A 144 7.11 -18.84 -1.54
N LEU A 145 6.42 -17.86 -2.09
CA LEU A 145 5.49 -17.04 -1.32
C LEU A 145 4.17 -17.78 -1.13
N PHE A 146 3.83 -18.69 -2.06
CA PHE A 146 2.52 -19.30 -2.16
C PHE A 146 2.62 -20.76 -2.65
N ASP A 147 1.87 -21.63 -1.99
CA ASP A 147 1.51 -22.96 -2.50
C ASP A 147 0.23 -22.83 -3.35
N ASP A 148 -0.01 -23.75 -4.29
CA ASP A 148 -1.21 -23.79 -5.16
C ASP A 148 -2.53 -23.84 -4.37
N ARG A 149 -2.45 -24.17 -3.08
CA ARG A 149 -3.56 -24.26 -2.13
C ARG A 149 -3.83 -22.97 -1.36
N SER A 150 -2.94 -21.99 -1.46
CA SER A 150 -3.11 -20.72 -0.76
C SER A 150 -4.29 -19.93 -1.33
N LYS A 151 -5.03 -19.27 -0.45
CA LYS A 151 -6.07 -18.33 -0.90
C LYS A 151 -5.43 -17.18 -1.68
N PRO A 152 -6.13 -16.65 -2.70
CA PRO A 152 -5.57 -15.58 -3.52
C PRO A 152 -5.37 -14.31 -2.68
N LEU A 153 -4.14 -13.83 -2.63
CA LEU A 153 -3.83 -12.51 -2.11
C LEU A 153 -4.45 -11.46 -3.03
N GLU A 154 -5.28 -10.58 -2.50
CA GLU A 154 -5.97 -9.57 -3.31
C GLU A 154 -5.16 -8.29 -3.44
N LYS A 155 -4.42 -7.92 -2.39
CA LYS A 155 -3.68 -6.67 -2.32
C LYS A 155 -2.26 -6.86 -1.82
N LEU A 156 -1.31 -6.28 -2.53
CA LEU A 156 0.09 -6.20 -2.12
C LEU A 156 0.54 -4.74 -2.06
N THR A 157 1.05 -4.33 -0.91
CA THR A 157 1.69 -3.03 -0.72
C THR A 157 3.16 -3.22 -0.38
N LEU A 158 4.05 -2.69 -1.21
CA LEU A 158 5.48 -2.69 -0.96
C LEU A 158 5.95 -1.25 -0.82
N GLN A 159 6.71 -0.99 0.23
CA GLN A 159 7.39 0.27 0.46
C GLN A 159 8.87 0.00 0.70
N THR A 160 9.73 0.85 0.17
CA THR A 160 11.13 0.91 0.58
C THR A 160 11.42 2.25 1.23
N LYS A 161 12.29 2.26 2.25
CA LYS A 161 12.80 3.49 2.86
C LYS A 161 14.07 4.00 2.19
N THR A 162 14.66 3.22 1.28
CA THR A 162 15.91 3.57 0.61
C THR A 162 15.62 3.90 -0.85
N ASN A 163 15.51 5.20 -1.15
CA ASN A 163 14.89 5.67 -2.40
C ASN A 163 15.78 5.51 -3.64
N GLU A 164 17.11 5.37 -3.50
CA GLU A 164 17.99 5.57 -4.66
C GLU A 164 18.42 4.30 -5.40
N ASN A 165 18.23 3.10 -4.85
CA ASN A 165 18.66 1.85 -5.53
C ASN A 165 17.75 0.63 -5.26
N SER A 166 16.61 0.84 -4.63
CA SER A 166 15.69 -0.26 -4.32
C SER A 166 14.96 -0.70 -5.58
N MET A 167 15.28 -1.90 -6.07
CA MET A 167 14.68 -2.41 -7.31
C MET A 167 13.41 -3.22 -7.03
N PHE A 168 12.37 -3.00 -7.84
CA PHE A 168 11.20 -3.85 -7.87
C PHE A 168 11.17 -4.65 -9.17
N GLY A 169 11.32 -5.97 -9.10
CA GLY A 169 11.16 -6.87 -10.24
C GLY A 169 9.70 -7.23 -10.47
N MET A 170 9.21 -7.01 -11.68
CA MET A 170 7.84 -7.36 -12.07
C MET A 170 7.56 -8.87 -12.02
N ASP A 171 8.59 -9.68 -12.28
CA ASP A 171 8.56 -11.14 -12.22
C ASP A 171 8.20 -11.68 -10.83
N HIS A 172 8.43 -10.89 -9.77
CA HIS A 172 8.08 -11.26 -8.41
C HIS A 172 6.56 -11.46 -8.21
N LEU A 173 5.72 -10.86 -9.06
CA LEU A 173 4.26 -11.01 -9.00
C LEU A 173 3.77 -12.31 -9.64
N ASN A 174 4.58 -12.96 -10.47
CA ASN A 174 4.23 -14.28 -11.01
C ASN A 174 4.19 -15.35 -9.92
N LEU A 175 4.85 -15.10 -8.80
CA LEU A 175 4.84 -16.02 -7.66
C LEU A 175 3.51 -16.05 -6.93
N ILE A 176 2.61 -15.09 -7.18
CA ILE A 176 1.29 -14.98 -6.55
C ILE A 176 0.26 -15.76 -7.38
N PRO A 177 -0.25 -16.92 -6.91
CA PRO A 177 -1.22 -17.71 -7.64
C PRO A 177 -2.49 -16.90 -7.84
N ASN A 178 -3.05 -16.96 -9.05
CA ASN A 178 -4.21 -16.20 -9.48
C ASN A 178 -4.01 -14.67 -9.57
N GLY A 179 -2.79 -14.18 -9.39
CA GLY A 179 -2.45 -12.76 -9.47
C GLY A 179 -3.05 -11.91 -8.34
N ILE A 180 -2.72 -10.62 -8.34
CA ILE A 180 -3.26 -9.64 -7.38
C ILE A 180 -4.25 -8.70 -8.07
N LYS A 181 -5.19 -8.16 -7.29
CA LYS A 181 -6.18 -7.18 -7.75
C LYS A 181 -5.69 -5.75 -7.55
N GLU A 182 -4.94 -5.50 -6.49
CA GLU A 182 -4.41 -4.19 -6.13
C GLU A 182 -2.92 -4.25 -5.81
N LEU A 183 -2.15 -3.40 -6.49
CA LEU A 183 -0.72 -3.24 -6.25
C LEU A 183 -0.42 -1.80 -5.82
N VAL A 184 0.30 -1.66 -4.72
CA VAL A 184 0.82 -0.38 -4.25
C VAL A 184 2.34 -0.49 -4.15
N LEU A 185 3.06 0.34 -4.89
CA LEU A 185 4.53 0.43 -4.86
C LEU A 185 4.94 1.83 -4.41
N GLU A 186 5.84 1.90 -3.44
CA GLU A 186 6.40 3.14 -2.93
C GLU A 186 7.93 3.12 -2.88
N GLY A 187 8.57 4.08 -3.56
CA GLY A 187 10.01 4.35 -3.49
C GLY A 187 10.90 3.43 -4.32
N PHE A 188 10.34 2.61 -5.22
CA PHE A 188 11.11 1.62 -5.99
C PHE A 188 11.56 2.12 -7.36
N THR A 189 12.69 1.61 -7.84
CA THR A 189 13.00 1.57 -9.27
C THR A 189 12.42 0.29 -9.88
N ILE A 190 11.39 0.42 -10.69
CA ILE A 190 10.70 -0.68 -11.36
C ILE A 190 11.59 -1.21 -12.49
N GLN A 191 11.89 -2.50 -12.40
CA GLN A 191 12.57 -3.28 -13.41
C GLN A 191 11.58 -4.20 -14.09
N PHE A 192 11.71 -4.29 -15.42
CA PHE A 192 10.81 -5.06 -16.24
C PHE A 192 11.59 -5.83 -17.27
N ASP A 193 11.32 -7.13 -17.29
CA ASP A 193 11.75 -8.04 -18.33
C ASP A 193 10.51 -8.55 -19.07
N ARG A 194 10.42 -8.26 -20.38
CA ARG A 194 9.26 -8.62 -21.21
C ARG A 194 9.06 -10.13 -21.27
N GLU A 195 10.13 -10.90 -21.15
CA GLU A 195 10.08 -12.35 -21.32
C GLU A 195 9.54 -13.07 -20.09
N GLU A 196 9.52 -12.40 -18.93
CA GLU A 196 9.23 -13.05 -17.65
C GLU A 196 7.83 -12.77 -17.11
N VAL A 197 7.00 -11.92 -17.74
CA VAL A 197 5.77 -11.39 -17.11
C VAL A 197 4.50 -12.03 -17.66
N HIS A 198 3.73 -12.71 -16.79
CA HIS A 198 2.49 -13.41 -17.21
C HIS A 198 1.25 -13.13 -16.35
N ASN A 199 1.36 -12.48 -15.18
CA ASN A 199 0.31 -12.57 -14.15
C ASN A 199 -0.43 -11.26 -13.78
N PHE A 200 -0.65 -10.37 -14.75
CA PHE A 200 -1.38 -9.10 -14.55
C PHE A 200 -2.85 -9.12 -14.97
N GLU A 201 -3.38 -10.27 -15.37
CA GLU A 201 -4.77 -10.41 -15.85
C GLU A 201 -5.82 -10.03 -14.78
N CYS A 202 -5.43 -10.06 -13.50
CA CYS A 202 -6.28 -9.72 -12.37
C CYS A 202 -6.04 -8.31 -11.81
N LEU A 203 -4.98 -7.60 -12.22
CA LEU A 203 -4.65 -6.29 -11.66
C LEU A 203 -5.67 -5.25 -12.10
N ARG A 204 -6.47 -4.75 -11.16
CA ARG A 204 -7.50 -3.72 -11.40
C ARG A 204 -7.09 -2.35 -10.89
N LYS A 205 -6.24 -2.30 -9.87
CA LYS A 205 -5.82 -1.06 -9.21
C LYS A 205 -4.30 -1.01 -9.07
N LEU A 206 -3.71 0.08 -9.53
CA LEU A 206 -2.28 0.33 -9.44
C LEU A 206 -2.04 1.67 -8.77
N THR A 207 -1.24 1.68 -7.71
CA THR A 207 -0.76 2.88 -7.05
C THR A 207 0.75 2.91 -7.07
N ILE A 208 1.31 3.98 -7.62
CA ILE A 208 2.74 4.23 -7.72
C ILE A 208 3.06 5.52 -6.97
N ILE A 209 3.94 5.43 -5.97
CA ILE A 209 4.33 6.55 -5.10
C ILE A 209 5.85 6.69 -5.16
N ASP A 210 6.33 7.78 -5.73
CA ASP A 210 7.77 8.10 -5.77
C ASP A 210 8.64 6.98 -6.37
N CYS A 211 8.13 6.29 -7.39
CA CYS A 211 8.86 5.23 -8.08
C CYS A 211 9.51 5.72 -9.38
N TYR A 212 10.62 5.11 -9.74
CA TYR A 212 11.32 5.32 -11.00
C TYR A 212 11.12 4.11 -11.92
N TRP A 213 11.32 4.28 -13.22
CA TRP A 213 11.45 3.15 -14.14
C TRP A 213 12.50 3.44 -15.20
N ASN A 214 13.12 2.37 -15.68
CA ASN A 214 14.14 2.43 -16.72
C ASN A 214 13.59 1.89 -18.05
N TYR A 215 14.10 2.43 -19.16
CA TYR A 215 13.82 1.87 -20.48
C TYR A 215 14.23 0.38 -20.53
N PRO A 216 13.46 -0.52 -21.16
CA PRO A 216 12.28 -0.29 -22.02
C PRO A 216 10.92 -0.37 -21.29
N PHE A 217 10.87 -0.08 -20.00
CA PHE A 217 9.60 -0.13 -19.26
C PHE A 217 8.61 0.92 -19.75
N GLU A 218 7.42 0.44 -20.07
CA GLU A 218 6.23 1.18 -20.47
C GLU A 218 5.12 0.86 -19.47
N PHE A 219 4.32 1.84 -19.05
CA PHE A 219 3.25 1.62 -18.07
C PHE A 219 2.17 0.66 -18.55
N GLU A 220 2.00 0.59 -19.87
CA GLU A 220 1.29 -0.43 -20.64
C GLU A 220 1.59 -1.84 -20.11
N SER A 221 2.80 -2.07 -19.60
CA SER A 221 3.25 -3.37 -19.10
C SER A 221 2.51 -3.82 -17.82
N PHE A 222 1.85 -2.90 -17.11
CA PHE A 222 0.94 -3.25 -16.01
C PHE A 222 -0.49 -3.47 -16.46
N ASP A 223 -0.88 -2.94 -17.63
CA ASP A 223 -2.27 -2.98 -18.09
C ASP A 223 -2.47 -4.02 -19.19
N ASN A 224 -2.99 -5.18 -18.78
CA ASN A 224 -3.49 -6.21 -19.72
C ASN A 224 -4.90 -5.89 -20.23
N GLY A 225 -5.26 -4.61 -20.34
CA GLY A 225 -6.58 -4.13 -20.76
C GLY A 225 -7.65 -4.23 -19.67
N VAL A 226 -7.25 -4.37 -18.41
CA VAL A 226 -8.14 -4.62 -17.28
C VAL A 226 -7.94 -3.64 -16.14
N LEU A 227 -6.94 -2.75 -16.21
CA LEU A 227 -6.69 -1.77 -15.16
C LEU A 227 -7.82 -0.73 -15.12
N GLU A 228 -8.45 -0.59 -13.96
CA GLU A 228 -9.62 0.30 -13.75
C GLU A 228 -9.24 1.57 -12.99
N SER A 229 -8.21 1.50 -12.13
CA SER A 229 -7.75 2.61 -11.29
C SER A 229 -6.24 2.75 -11.32
N LEU A 230 -5.78 3.97 -11.58
CA LEU A 230 -4.37 4.34 -11.59
C LEU A 230 -4.15 5.57 -10.71
N VAL A 231 -3.28 5.42 -9.71
CA VAL A 231 -2.83 6.49 -8.83
C VAL A 231 -1.33 6.65 -9.03
N VAL A 232 -0.89 7.86 -9.35
CA VAL A 232 0.53 8.18 -9.50
C VAL A 232 0.85 9.44 -8.70
N ILE A 233 1.77 9.31 -7.75
CA ILE A 233 2.16 10.37 -6.82
C ILE A 233 3.67 10.53 -6.88
N TYR A 234 4.15 11.76 -7.05
CA TYR A 234 5.59 12.06 -7.10
C TYR A 234 6.01 13.16 -6.15
N TYR A 235 7.18 12.97 -5.53
CA TYR A 235 7.86 13.96 -4.71
C TYR A 235 9.22 14.37 -5.30
N HIS A 236 9.66 13.73 -6.40
CA HIS A 236 10.95 13.98 -7.04
C HIS A 236 10.86 14.45 -8.52
N GLN A 237 11.96 15.01 -9.03
CA GLN A 237 12.08 15.61 -10.38
C GLN A 237 11.87 14.66 -11.58
N PHE A 238 11.68 13.35 -11.37
CA PHE A 238 11.42 12.39 -12.45
C PHE A 238 10.20 12.73 -13.31
N VAL A 239 9.24 13.51 -12.79
CA VAL A 239 8.12 14.07 -13.57
C VAL A 239 8.58 14.90 -14.78
N LEU A 240 9.83 15.37 -14.79
CA LEU A 240 10.45 16.07 -15.92
C LEU A 240 11.15 15.15 -16.92
N SER A 241 11.30 13.87 -16.59
CA SER A 241 12.01 12.90 -17.42
C SER A 241 11.28 12.66 -18.75
N GLU A 242 12.04 12.33 -19.79
CA GLU A 242 11.45 11.91 -21.08
C GLU A 242 10.54 10.70 -20.93
N ARG A 243 10.81 9.82 -19.96
CA ARG A 243 10.00 8.64 -19.68
C ARG A 243 8.62 9.00 -19.13
N PHE A 244 8.56 9.98 -18.23
CA PHE A 244 7.28 10.48 -17.75
C PHE A 244 6.51 11.19 -18.87
N LYS A 245 7.20 11.97 -19.72
CA LYS A 245 6.58 12.58 -20.90
C LYS A 245 6.01 11.52 -21.85
N GLU A 246 6.76 10.46 -22.12
CA GLU A 246 6.33 9.35 -22.95
C GLU A 246 5.05 8.69 -22.41
N PHE A 247 5.01 8.39 -21.11
CA PHE A 247 3.80 7.94 -20.42
C PHE A 247 2.60 8.87 -20.68
N THR A 248 2.77 10.19 -20.48
CA THR A 248 1.67 11.13 -20.72
C THR A 248 1.27 11.22 -22.19
N ASN A 249 2.21 11.09 -23.13
CA ASN A 249 1.92 11.15 -24.57
C ASN A 249 1.19 9.89 -25.07
N ASN A 250 1.51 8.72 -24.50
CA ASN A 250 0.98 7.43 -24.93
C ASN A 250 -0.25 6.96 -24.16
N PHE A 251 -0.70 7.72 -23.16
CA PHE A 251 -1.81 7.37 -22.26
C PHE A 251 -3.08 6.80 -22.95
N HIS A 252 -3.49 7.34 -24.11
CA HIS A 252 -4.62 6.83 -24.90
C HIS A 252 -4.51 5.36 -25.31
N ARG A 253 -3.29 4.84 -25.50
CA ARG A 253 -3.04 3.51 -26.07
C ARG A 253 -3.14 2.42 -25.03
N SER A 254 -2.67 2.72 -23.83
CA SER A 254 -2.45 1.79 -22.73
C SER A 254 -3.74 1.49 -21.99
N PHE A 255 -4.49 2.52 -21.61
CA PHE A 255 -5.46 2.43 -20.51
C PHE A 255 -6.93 2.36 -20.94
N ARG A 256 -7.33 1.34 -21.69
CA ARG A 256 -8.69 1.30 -22.27
C ARG A 256 -9.81 1.14 -21.23
N SER A 257 -9.56 0.35 -20.20
CA SER A 257 -10.55 0.03 -19.14
C SER A 257 -10.50 0.97 -17.94
N LEU A 258 -9.59 1.94 -17.97
CA LEU A 258 -9.38 2.86 -16.86
C LEU A 258 -10.59 3.76 -16.67
N LYS A 259 -11.05 3.85 -15.42
CA LYS A 259 -12.19 4.67 -14.98
C LYS A 259 -11.76 5.76 -14.03
N PHE A 260 -10.76 5.48 -13.19
CA PHE A 260 -10.23 6.38 -12.19
C PHE A 260 -8.76 6.70 -12.47
N LEU A 261 -8.43 7.99 -12.51
CA LEU A 261 -7.05 8.46 -12.55
C LEU A 261 -6.82 9.51 -11.47
N LYS A 262 -5.77 9.30 -10.66
CA LYS A 262 -5.23 10.34 -9.77
C LYS A 262 -3.77 10.59 -10.13
N LEU A 263 -3.43 11.84 -10.45
CA LEU A 263 -2.07 12.29 -10.65
C LEU A 263 -1.75 13.42 -9.66
N VAL A 264 -0.74 13.20 -8.83
CA VAL A 264 -0.30 14.17 -7.82
C VAL A 264 1.17 14.49 -8.05
N ASN A 265 1.46 15.77 -8.24
CA ASN A 265 2.81 16.28 -8.35
C ASN A 265 3.15 17.14 -7.13
N ASN A 266 3.86 16.57 -6.17
CA ASN A 266 4.29 17.30 -4.97
C ASN A 266 5.69 17.91 -5.14
N THR A 267 6.16 18.06 -6.38
CA THR A 267 7.40 18.79 -6.68
C THR A 267 7.14 20.29 -6.87
N GLU A 268 8.20 21.09 -6.84
CA GLU A 268 8.14 22.52 -7.19
C GLU A 268 7.96 22.77 -8.70
N TYR A 269 8.13 21.73 -9.53
CA TYR A 269 8.09 21.86 -10.98
C TYR A 269 6.68 21.76 -11.52
N LYS A 270 6.34 22.60 -12.49
CA LYS A 270 5.04 22.53 -13.17
C LYS A 270 5.06 21.45 -14.24
N VAL A 271 4.19 20.46 -14.10
CA VAL A 271 3.96 19.42 -15.11
C VAL A 271 2.79 19.83 -15.98
N ASN A 272 3.03 19.94 -17.28
CA ASN A 272 1.99 20.22 -18.27
C ASN A 272 1.59 18.93 -18.98
N LEU A 273 0.31 18.57 -18.93
CA LEU A 273 -0.19 17.43 -19.68
C LEU A 273 -0.32 17.78 -21.18
N PRO A 274 0.04 16.85 -22.08
CA PRO A 274 -0.15 17.04 -23.51
C PRO A 274 -1.65 17.06 -23.86
N LYS A 275 -2.01 17.78 -24.93
CA LYS A 275 -3.40 17.90 -25.39
C LYS A 275 -4.06 16.54 -25.65
N SER A 276 -3.30 15.56 -26.15
CA SER A 276 -3.77 14.19 -26.36
C SER A 276 -4.32 13.58 -25.07
N MET A 277 -3.52 13.60 -24.00
CA MET A 277 -3.93 13.08 -22.69
C MET A 277 -5.14 13.82 -22.15
N VAL A 278 -5.18 15.16 -22.24
CA VAL A 278 -6.31 15.96 -21.74
C VAL A 278 -7.63 15.57 -22.43
N LEU A 279 -7.60 15.22 -23.72
CA LEU A 279 -8.77 14.70 -24.41
C LEU A 279 -9.17 13.33 -23.87
N ASP A 280 -8.22 12.45 -23.58
CA ASP A 280 -8.48 11.13 -23.00
C ASP A 280 -9.06 11.23 -21.59
N LEU A 281 -8.62 12.19 -20.77
CA LEU A 281 -9.13 12.36 -19.40
C LEU A 281 -10.65 12.56 -19.37
N LYS A 282 -11.24 13.10 -20.43
CA LYS A 282 -12.70 13.29 -20.54
C LYS A 282 -13.48 11.98 -20.64
N ARG A 283 -12.82 10.86 -20.97
CA ARG A 283 -13.46 9.53 -21.06
C ARG A 283 -13.53 8.81 -19.71
N LEU A 284 -12.79 9.30 -18.71
CA LEU A 284 -12.70 8.70 -17.39
C LEU A 284 -13.90 9.12 -16.53
N GLU A 285 -14.33 8.24 -15.63
CA GLU A 285 -15.42 8.51 -14.69
C GLU A 285 -14.99 9.50 -13.61
N THR A 286 -13.73 9.41 -13.16
CA THR A 286 -13.19 10.27 -12.11
C THR A 286 -11.73 10.61 -12.40
N VAL A 287 -11.40 11.90 -12.29
CA VAL A 287 -10.05 12.41 -12.50
C VAL A 287 -9.70 13.38 -11.37
N GLU A 288 -8.59 13.10 -10.70
CA GLU A 288 -8.01 13.95 -9.67
C GLU A 288 -6.63 14.40 -10.11
N LEU A 289 -6.45 15.71 -10.32
CA LEU A 289 -5.17 16.31 -10.67
C LEU A 289 -4.76 17.30 -9.59
N GLU A 290 -3.62 17.07 -8.96
CA GLU A 290 -3.06 17.95 -7.93
C GLU A 290 -1.71 18.49 -8.41
N ASN A 291 -1.58 19.83 -8.48
CA ASN A 291 -0.37 20.55 -8.94
C ASN A 291 0.11 20.16 -10.36
N ILE A 292 -0.85 19.87 -11.24
CA ILE A 292 -0.63 19.55 -12.65
C ILE A 292 -1.47 20.51 -13.49
N THR A 293 -0.89 21.05 -14.56
CA THR A 293 -1.56 22.00 -15.45
C THR A 293 -1.95 21.33 -16.76
N CYS A 294 -3.17 21.61 -17.23
CA CYS A 294 -3.66 21.15 -18.52
C CYS A 294 -3.58 22.32 -19.52
N ASN A 295 -2.71 22.22 -20.52
CA ASN A 295 -2.70 23.19 -21.61
C ASN A 295 -3.82 22.84 -22.59
N ALA A 296 -4.90 23.62 -22.57
CA ALA A 296 -6.04 23.49 -23.49
C ALA A 296 -5.65 23.76 -24.95
#